data_AF-A0A940C114-F1
#
_entry.id   AF-A0A940C114-F1
#
_cell.length_a   1.000
_cell.length_b   1.000
_cell.length_c   1.000
_cell.angle_alpha   90.00
_cell.angle_beta   90.00
_cell.angle_gamma   90.00
#
_symmetry.space_group_name_H-M   'P 1'
#
loop_
_entity.id
_entity.type
_entity.pdbx_description
1 polymer ?
#
loop_
_entity_poly.entity_id
_entity_poly.type
_entity_poly.pdbx_seq_one_letter_code
_entity_poly.pdbx_strand_id
1 'polypeptide(L)'
;MEENTQINNYYIPPEKTLFETDSRDISAACAALVCAFLSVIWGFWGTFNIGWAVSYTVFFVCVTVYLVRTAHMQGEKKRMPIFAFVCGGLSLALSLNFVLCPDELVHLLSFAVMLALGIVWFIALSGRELSRSDVYFARQIVSLPLFSVAKMPKSIRSLFTVKDGRGGKMRKGLLGALCAVPVLCAVIPLLIRSDAAFEGLVGGLFRNLGESVFKAVLTVIIAPFLISFCIILRRGDKAPREEKAAKGLDTVFLSAFTGVLNLCYLVYLFSQLAYFFSAFSGILPKGAKSYAQYARRGFFELCAICGINLCVFWFMLVFARRREGKMPAVLKGQGVFLSIFTLVITGTAISKMVMYIGRYGMTVDRVYSSAFMIFTAVVFAAMFLKCFFEKVPVLRTALVSAGVVLLLLGCLNTGALTARYNVSAYRSGKLKSIDMQYISSLDENGIPYLIELADDKNAGTAKEARYVLADVLPIYYTGDYDGNGKLSANGMSYCYFRPDGKKVFNAFYEMNIPRYRLYRLADEFLEKNPGFYETASRGRAQDAVDSVKNID
;
A
#
# COMPACT_ATOMS: atom_id res chain seq x y z
N MET A 1 -8.47 -77.42 21.50
CA MET A 1 -7.94 -76.15 20.97
C MET A 1 -9.07 -75.50 20.21
N GLU A 2 -9.91 -74.71 20.89
CA GLU A 2 -10.85 -73.80 20.25
C GLU A 2 -10.54 -72.42 20.82
N GLU A 3 -9.96 -71.59 19.96
CA GLU A 3 -9.44 -70.28 20.26
C GLU A 3 -10.60 -69.27 20.24
N ASN A 4 -10.86 -68.68 21.39
CA ASN A 4 -11.96 -67.77 21.64
C ASN A 4 -11.56 -66.35 21.20
N THR A 5 -11.72 -66.04 19.91
CA THR A 5 -11.37 -64.73 19.35
C THR A 5 -12.49 -63.72 19.65
N GLN A 6 -12.41 -63.07 20.82
CA GLN A 6 -13.20 -61.86 21.09
C GLN A 6 -12.73 -60.72 20.17
N ILE A 7 -13.48 -60.48 19.10
CA ILE A 7 -13.33 -59.28 18.27
C ILE A 7 -13.84 -58.09 19.09
N ASN A 8 -12.91 -57.38 19.73
CA ASN A 8 -13.17 -56.11 20.37
C ASN A 8 -13.54 -55.08 19.27
N ASN A 9 -14.84 -54.87 19.08
CA ASN A 9 -15.38 -53.86 18.20
C ASN A 9 -15.06 -52.48 18.83
N TYR A 10 -13.89 -51.92 18.50
CA TYR A 10 -13.60 -50.52 18.77
C TYR A 10 -14.64 -49.69 18.04
N TYR A 11 -15.60 -49.14 18.79
CA TYR A 11 -16.49 -48.10 18.30
C TYR A 11 -15.63 -46.86 18.01
N ILE A 12 -15.13 -46.75 16.78
CA ILE A 12 -14.51 -45.52 16.28
C ILE A 12 -15.68 -44.55 16.12
N PRO A 13 -15.83 -43.52 16.97
CA PRO A 13 -16.88 -42.54 16.79
C PRO A 13 -16.73 -41.96 15.37
N PRO A 14 -17.82 -41.81 14.59
CA PRO A 14 -17.72 -41.24 13.26
C PRO A 14 -16.99 -39.91 13.38
N GLU A 15 -15.93 -39.75 12.58
CA GLU A 15 -15.17 -38.50 12.49
C GLU A 15 -16.21 -37.39 12.28
N LYS A 16 -16.46 -36.58 13.32
CA LYS A 16 -17.47 -35.52 13.27
C LYS A 16 -17.18 -34.73 12.00
N THR A 17 -18.10 -34.76 11.04
CA THR A 17 -18.08 -33.91 9.86
C THR A 17 -18.18 -32.48 10.37
N LEU A 18 -17.02 -31.88 10.67
CA LEU A 18 -16.89 -30.68 11.50
C LEU A 18 -17.50 -29.43 10.87
N PHE A 19 -18.01 -29.53 9.63
CA PHE A 19 -18.62 -28.42 8.92
C PHE A 19 -19.83 -28.85 8.08
N GLU A 20 -21.04 -28.87 8.64
CA GLU A 20 -22.26 -28.91 7.80
C GLU A 20 -22.39 -27.57 7.07
N THR A 21 -22.39 -27.58 5.74
CA THR A 21 -22.50 -26.39 4.88
C THR A 21 -23.93 -26.02 4.54
N ASP A 22 -24.23 -24.73 4.70
CA ASP A 22 -25.53 -24.13 4.44
C ASP A 22 -25.51 -23.33 3.12
N SER A 23 -26.65 -23.15 2.46
CA SER A 23 -26.80 -22.41 1.19
C SER A 23 -26.12 -21.03 1.19
N ARG A 24 -26.02 -20.39 2.36
CA ARG A 24 -25.33 -19.12 2.60
C ARG A 24 -23.80 -19.20 2.50
N ASP A 25 -23.19 -20.32 2.91
CA ASP A 25 -21.74 -20.51 2.76
C ASP A 25 -21.38 -20.58 1.28
N ILE A 26 -22.27 -21.16 0.47
CA ILE A 26 -22.03 -21.23 -0.97
C ILE A 26 -22.28 -19.90 -1.67
N SER A 27 -23.29 -19.11 -1.27
CA SER A 27 -23.45 -17.77 -1.83
C SER A 27 -22.23 -16.88 -1.49
N ALA A 28 -21.68 -17.00 -0.28
CA ALA A 28 -20.47 -16.30 0.11
C ALA A 28 -19.24 -16.81 -0.66
N ALA A 29 -19.16 -18.11 -0.92
CA ALA A 29 -18.08 -18.68 -1.72
C ALA A 29 -18.14 -18.23 -3.18
N CYS A 30 -19.33 -18.17 -3.79
CA CYS A 30 -19.52 -17.61 -5.13
C CYS A 30 -19.17 -16.12 -5.16
N ALA A 31 -19.59 -15.33 -4.16
CA ALA A 31 -19.24 -13.92 -4.07
C ALA A 31 -17.72 -13.72 -3.92
N ALA A 32 -17.05 -14.52 -3.09
CA ALA A 32 -15.59 -14.49 -2.93
C ALA A 32 -14.86 -14.87 -4.21
N LEU A 33 -15.38 -15.83 -4.99
CA LEU A 33 -14.84 -16.23 -6.29
C LEU A 33 -14.98 -15.10 -7.32
N VAL A 34 -16.15 -14.46 -7.40
CA VAL A 34 -16.36 -13.29 -8.28
C VAL A 34 -15.46 -12.13 -7.86
N CYS A 35 -15.30 -11.86 -6.55
CA CYS A 35 -14.40 -10.82 -6.07
C CYS A 35 -12.94 -11.13 -6.40
N ALA A 36 -12.49 -12.38 -6.23
CA ALA A 36 -11.15 -12.80 -6.62
C ALA A 36 -10.93 -12.61 -8.12
N PHE A 37 -11.91 -13.00 -8.95
CA PHE A 37 -11.86 -12.83 -10.40
C PHE A 37 -11.76 -11.35 -10.80
N LEU A 38 -12.61 -10.49 -10.23
CA LEU A 38 -12.56 -9.05 -10.46
C LEU A 38 -11.24 -8.43 -9.99
N SER A 39 -10.71 -8.86 -8.84
CA SER A 39 -9.43 -8.40 -8.31
C SER A 39 -8.27 -8.79 -9.22
N VAL A 40 -8.30 -9.99 -9.83
CA VAL A 40 -7.24 -10.43 -10.76
C VAL A 40 -7.37 -9.72 -12.10
N ILE A 41 -8.58 -9.62 -12.66
CA ILE A 41 -8.79 -8.97 -13.96
C ILE A 41 -8.40 -7.51 -13.90
N TRP A 42 -8.86 -6.80 -12.87
CA TRP A 42 -8.61 -5.37 -12.79
C TRP A 42 -7.32 -5.02 -12.09
N GLY A 43 -6.81 -5.87 -11.20
CA GLY A 43 -5.69 -5.53 -10.35
C GLY A 43 -4.30 -5.84 -10.94
N PHE A 44 -4.14 -6.98 -11.62
CA PHE A 44 -2.82 -7.41 -12.12
C PHE A 44 -2.57 -7.02 -13.58
N TRP A 45 -3.63 -6.84 -14.38
CA TRP A 45 -3.55 -6.65 -15.84
C TRP A 45 -4.48 -5.55 -16.37
N GLY A 46 -5.39 -5.02 -15.54
CA GLY A 46 -6.19 -3.89 -15.92
C GLY A 46 -5.36 -2.62 -15.83
N THR A 47 -5.42 -1.76 -16.84
CA THR A 47 -4.98 -0.35 -16.80
C THR A 47 -5.79 0.50 -15.80
N PHE A 48 -6.59 -0.13 -14.95
CA PHE A 48 -7.64 0.46 -14.14
C PHE A 48 -7.30 0.37 -12.65
N ASN A 49 -6.61 1.39 -12.19
CA ASN A 49 -6.39 1.72 -10.78
C ASN A 49 -7.68 1.67 -9.92
N ILE A 50 -8.83 2.04 -10.51
CA ILE A 50 -10.15 1.91 -9.86
C ILE A 50 -10.55 0.47 -9.52
N GLY A 51 -10.08 -0.50 -10.29
CA GLY A 51 -10.56 -1.85 -10.15
C GLY A 51 -10.07 -2.52 -8.88
N TRP A 52 -8.90 -2.15 -8.37
CA TRP A 52 -8.48 -2.50 -7.00
C TRP A 52 -9.46 -1.95 -5.96
N ALA A 53 -9.80 -0.66 -6.07
CA ALA A 53 -10.72 0.00 -5.14
C ALA A 53 -12.13 -0.63 -5.18
N VAL A 54 -12.68 -0.86 -6.37
CA VAL A 54 -14.02 -1.44 -6.56
C VAL A 54 -14.04 -2.90 -6.14
N SER A 55 -13.08 -3.72 -6.57
CA SER A 55 -13.03 -5.14 -6.20
C SER A 55 -12.92 -5.32 -4.69
N TYR A 56 -12.06 -4.55 -4.04
CA TYR A 56 -11.94 -4.56 -2.58
C TYR A 56 -13.22 -4.09 -1.89
N THR A 57 -13.85 -3.00 -2.38
CA THR A 57 -15.09 -2.47 -1.79
C THR A 57 -16.24 -3.46 -1.91
N VAL A 58 -16.40 -4.09 -3.08
CA VAL A 58 -17.40 -5.15 -3.30
C VAL A 58 -17.14 -6.32 -2.36
N PHE A 59 -15.89 -6.80 -2.26
CA PHE A 59 -15.52 -7.85 -1.33
C PHE A 59 -15.85 -7.46 0.12
N PHE A 60 -15.48 -6.26 0.55
CA PHE A 60 -15.71 -5.76 1.89
C PHE A 60 -17.20 -5.70 2.25
N VAL A 61 -18.03 -5.20 1.34
CA VAL A 61 -19.48 -5.13 1.52
C VAL A 61 -20.09 -6.54 1.54
N CYS A 62 -19.70 -7.42 0.61
CA CYS A 62 -20.21 -8.79 0.56
C CYS A 62 -19.92 -9.56 1.85
N VAL A 63 -18.69 -9.49 2.36
CA VAL A 63 -18.30 -10.15 3.63
C VAL A 63 -19.03 -9.52 4.81
N THR A 64 -19.19 -8.19 4.82
CA THR A 64 -19.92 -7.47 5.88
C THR A 64 -21.39 -7.91 5.92
N VAL A 65 -22.09 -7.90 4.78
CA VAL A 65 -23.50 -8.33 4.68
C VAL A 65 -23.64 -9.80 5.09
N TYR A 66 -22.72 -10.65 4.68
CA TYR A 66 -22.70 -12.07 5.04
C TYR A 66 -22.59 -12.29 6.56
N LEU A 67 -21.69 -11.58 7.23
CA LEU A 67 -21.49 -11.69 8.68
C LEU A 67 -22.64 -11.06 9.48
N VAL A 68 -23.16 -9.88 9.06
CA VAL A 68 -24.31 -9.23 9.71
C VAL A 68 -25.56 -10.11 9.63
N ARG A 69 -25.86 -10.68 8.45
CA ARG A 69 -27.00 -11.60 8.28
C ARG A 69 -26.86 -12.85 9.15
N THR A 70 -25.64 -13.35 9.33
CA THR A 70 -25.40 -14.49 10.22
C THR A 70 -25.66 -14.09 11.68
N ALA A 71 -25.12 -12.95 12.12
CA ALA A 71 -25.26 -12.47 13.50
C ALA A 71 -26.74 -12.19 13.87
N HIS A 72 -27.51 -11.58 12.97
CA HIS A 72 -28.93 -11.31 13.19
C HIS A 72 -29.75 -12.59 13.37
N MET A 73 -29.48 -13.62 12.57
CA MET A 73 -30.19 -14.91 12.64
C MET A 73 -29.81 -15.74 13.87
N GLN A 74 -28.62 -15.53 14.43
CA GLN A 74 -28.20 -16.16 15.68
C GLN A 74 -28.77 -15.44 16.92
N GLY A 75 -29.52 -14.35 16.75
CA GLY A 75 -30.10 -13.56 17.85
C GLY A 75 -29.05 -12.82 18.69
N GLU A 76 -27.79 -12.77 18.24
CA GLU A 76 -26.70 -12.14 18.96
C GLU A 76 -26.75 -10.62 18.75
N LYS A 77 -27.28 -9.87 19.72
CA LYS A 77 -27.12 -8.41 19.78
C LYS A 77 -25.66 -8.05 20.13
N LYS A 78 -24.81 -8.01 19.10
CA LYS A 78 -23.38 -7.68 19.24
C LYS A 78 -23.18 -6.17 19.40
N ARG A 79 -22.68 -5.73 20.56
CA ARG A 79 -22.18 -4.35 20.73
C ARG A 79 -20.80 -4.25 20.11
N MET A 80 -20.70 -3.56 18.97
CA MET A 80 -19.43 -3.33 18.31
C MET A 80 -18.69 -2.14 18.93
N PRO A 81 -17.37 -2.24 19.17
CA PRO A 81 -16.59 -1.11 19.65
C PRO A 81 -16.48 -0.04 18.55
N ILE A 82 -16.52 1.25 18.93
CA ILE A 82 -16.34 2.39 18.01
C ILE A 82 -15.05 2.24 17.18
N PHE A 83 -13.99 1.72 17.81
CA PHE A 83 -12.72 1.44 17.15
C PHE A 83 -12.85 0.53 15.91
N ALA A 84 -13.75 -0.46 15.93
CA ALA A 84 -13.97 -1.33 14.77
C ALA A 84 -14.59 -0.54 13.62
N PHE A 85 -15.58 0.33 13.88
CA PHE A 85 -16.16 1.21 12.85
C PHE A 85 -15.12 2.15 12.25
N VAL A 86 -14.25 2.74 13.08
CA VAL A 86 -13.12 3.55 12.60
C VAL A 86 -12.23 2.71 11.67
N CYS A 87 -11.90 1.47 12.05
CA CYS A 87 -11.09 0.60 11.21
C CYS A 87 -11.80 0.26 9.89
N GLY A 88 -13.08 -0.12 9.90
CA GLY A 88 -13.83 -0.44 8.70
C GLY A 88 -13.97 0.75 7.75
N GLY A 89 -14.30 1.93 8.28
CA GLY A 89 -14.39 3.16 7.50
C GLY A 89 -13.04 3.57 6.91
N LEU A 90 -11.97 3.54 7.71
CA LEU A 90 -10.63 3.87 7.26
C LEU A 90 -10.13 2.87 6.21
N SER A 91 -10.42 1.57 6.39
CA SER A 91 -10.11 0.52 5.42
C SER A 91 -10.73 0.78 4.05
N LEU A 92 -12.02 1.15 4.01
CA LEU A 92 -12.69 1.53 2.78
C LEU A 92 -12.15 2.85 2.20
N ALA A 93 -11.85 3.83 3.05
CA ALA A 93 -11.26 5.09 2.60
C ALA A 93 -9.88 4.88 1.95
N LEU A 94 -9.03 4.00 2.50
CA LEU A 94 -7.73 3.68 1.92
C LEU A 94 -7.82 3.03 0.54
N SER A 95 -8.94 2.36 0.22
CA SER A 95 -9.11 1.81 -1.13
C SER A 95 -9.17 2.91 -2.19
N LEU A 96 -9.54 4.14 -1.82
CA LEU A 96 -9.53 5.30 -2.71
C LEU A 96 -8.12 5.75 -3.10
N ASN A 97 -7.10 5.42 -2.31
CA ASN A 97 -5.72 5.79 -2.65
C ASN A 97 -5.27 5.18 -3.98
N PHE A 98 -5.76 3.97 -4.30
CA PHE A 98 -5.50 3.32 -5.59
C PHE A 98 -6.03 4.12 -6.79
N VAL A 99 -7.01 5.01 -6.57
CA VAL A 99 -7.61 5.85 -7.60
C VAL A 99 -6.99 7.24 -7.63
N LEU A 100 -6.72 7.80 -6.44
CA LEU A 100 -6.34 9.20 -6.26
C LEU A 100 -4.84 9.44 -6.40
N CYS A 101 -4.03 8.43 -6.10
CA CYS A 101 -2.57 8.52 -6.13
C CYS A 101 -2.03 7.64 -7.27
N PRO A 102 -1.04 8.09 -8.03
CA PRO A 102 -0.33 7.22 -8.97
C PRO A 102 0.88 6.51 -8.35
N ASP A 103 1.26 6.85 -7.11
CA ASP A 103 2.52 6.39 -6.50
C ASP A 103 2.44 4.93 -6.00
N GLU A 104 3.37 4.09 -6.49
CA GLU A 104 3.43 2.66 -6.19
C GLU A 104 3.73 2.36 -4.71
N LEU A 105 4.57 3.17 -4.06
CA LEU A 105 4.93 2.98 -2.67
C LEU A 105 3.75 3.29 -1.76
N VAL A 106 2.99 4.36 -2.06
CA VAL A 106 1.73 4.66 -1.36
C VAL A 106 0.71 3.55 -1.60
N HIS A 107 0.61 2.98 -2.80
CA HIS A 107 -0.26 1.83 -3.06
C HIS A 107 0.12 0.60 -2.23
N LEU A 108 1.40 0.22 -2.20
CA LEU A 108 1.88 -0.94 -1.45
C LEU A 108 1.60 -0.78 0.05
N LEU A 109 1.94 0.38 0.62
CA LEU A 109 1.71 0.64 2.04
C LEU A 109 0.21 0.73 2.37
N SER A 110 -0.57 1.39 1.50
CA SER A 110 -2.03 1.48 1.65
C SER A 110 -2.67 0.10 1.58
N PHE A 111 -2.21 -0.77 0.69
CA PHE A 111 -2.69 -2.16 0.59
C PHE A 111 -2.52 -2.91 1.91
N ALA A 112 -1.31 -2.88 2.48
CA ALA A 112 -0.99 -3.59 3.71
C ALA A 112 -1.82 -3.09 4.90
N VAL A 113 -1.93 -1.76 5.06
CA VAL A 113 -2.69 -1.14 6.16
C VAL A 113 -4.20 -1.33 5.97
N MET A 114 -4.70 -1.23 4.74
CA MET A 114 -6.09 -1.53 4.37
C MET A 114 -6.45 -2.97 4.76
N LEU A 115 -5.64 -3.96 4.41
CA LEU A 115 -5.92 -5.35 4.80
C LEU A 115 -5.95 -5.52 6.32
N ALA A 116 -4.98 -4.94 7.05
CA ALA A 116 -4.95 -5.02 8.50
C ALA A 116 -6.19 -4.38 9.16
N LEU A 117 -6.61 -3.19 8.71
CA LEU A 117 -7.82 -2.51 9.18
C LEU A 117 -9.10 -3.32 8.85
N GLY A 118 -9.19 -3.87 7.64
CA GLY A 118 -10.31 -4.71 7.21
C GLY A 118 -10.42 -6.00 8.04
N ILE A 119 -9.29 -6.65 8.34
CA ILE A 119 -9.26 -7.84 9.23
C ILE A 119 -9.82 -7.48 10.61
N VAL A 120 -9.45 -6.32 11.18
CA VAL A 120 -9.97 -5.87 12.47
C VAL A 120 -11.49 -5.66 12.42
N TRP A 121 -12.01 -5.07 11.34
CA TRP A 121 -13.45 -4.94 11.11
C TRP A 121 -14.15 -6.30 11.07
N PHE A 122 -13.65 -7.25 10.29
CA PHE A 122 -14.26 -8.57 10.16
C PHE A 122 -14.18 -9.40 11.45
N ILE A 123 -13.09 -9.28 12.22
CA ILE A 123 -12.98 -9.91 13.55
C ILE A 123 -14.07 -9.37 14.48
N ALA A 124 -14.22 -8.05 14.57
CA ALA A 124 -15.27 -7.44 15.40
C ALA A 124 -16.67 -7.91 14.99
N LEU A 125 -16.92 -7.98 13.68
CA LEU A 125 -18.21 -8.36 13.11
C LEU A 125 -18.52 -9.86 13.30
N SER A 126 -17.49 -10.72 13.33
CA SER A 126 -17.65 -12.14 13.66
C SER A 126 -18.12 -12.38 15.10
N GLY A 127 -18.08 -11.35 15.97
CA GLY A 127 -18.44 -11.46 17.39
C GLY A 127 -17.29 -11.92 18.28
N ARG A 128 -16.06 -11.98 17.74
CA ARG A 128 -14.85 -12.19 18.54
C ARG A 128 -14.51 -10.91 19.29
N GLU A 129 -14.27 -11.01 20.59
CA GLU A 129 -13.81 -9.87 21.37
C GLU A 129 -12.39 -9.46 20.93
N LEU A 130 -12.23 -8.19 20.57
CA LEU A 130 -10.91 -7.60 20.31
C LEU A 130 -10.15 -7.56 21.64
N SER A 131 -9.04 -8.29 21.71
CA SER A 131 -8.26 -8.33 22.95
C SER A 131 -7.75 -6.95 23.32
N ARG A 132 -7.96 -6.52 24.56
CA ARG A 132 -7.48 -5.21 25.05
C ARG A 132 -5.96 -5.08 25.00
N SER A 133 -5.24 -6.19 25.18
CA SER A 133 -3.78 -6.23 25.14
C SER A 133 -3.25 -6.18 23.71
N ASP A 134 -2.31 -5.27 23.45
CA ASP A 134 -1.71 -5.08 22.11
C ASP A 134 -1.05 -6.36 21.56
N VAL A 135 -0.51 -7.23 22.43
CA VAL A 135 0.16 -8.48 22.02
C VAL A 135 -0.84 -9.45 21.39
N TYR A 136 -1.92 -9.69 22.11
CA TYR A 136 -2.98 -10.59 21.65
C TYR A 136 -3.72 -9.97 20.47
N PHE A 137 -3.88 -8.65 20.44
CA PHE A 137 -4.43 -7.95 19.29
C PHE A 137 -3.57 -8.11 18.03
N ALA A 138 -2.24 -7.93 18.12
CA ALA A 138 -1.32 -8.22 17.01
C ALA A 138 -1.45 -9.67 16.54
N ARG A 139 -1.45 -10.62 17.49
CA ARG A 139 -1.56 -12.04 17.17
C ARG A 139 -2.89 -12.38 16.52
N GLN A 140 -4.00 -11.74 16.92
CA GLN A 140 -5.32 -11.93 16.29
C GLN A 140 -5.31 -11.49 14.82
N ILE A 141 -4.69 -10.34 14.51
CA ILE A 141 -4.57 -9.83 13.13
C ILE A 141 -3.72 -10.77 12.27
N VAL A 142 -2.58 -11.25 12.79
CA VAL A 142 -1.62 -12.07 12.02
C VAL A 142 -2.05 -13.53 11.90
N SER A 143 -2.54 -14.13 13.01
CA SER A 143 -2.84 -15.57 13.02
C SER A 143 -4.10 -15.93 12.26
N LEU A 144 -5.06 -15.01 12.10
CA LEU A 144 -6.32 -15.32 11.44
C LEU A 144 -6.13 -15.62 9.94
N PRO A 145 -5.45 -14.77 9.13
CA PRO A 145 -5.11 -15.10 7.75
C PRO A 145 -4.30 -16.40 7.63
N LEU A 146 -3.29 -16.60 8.49
CA LEU A 146 -2.46 -17.81 8.48
C LEU A 146 -3.27 -19.07 8.78
N PHE A 147 -4.20 -18.99 9.72
CA PHE A 147 -5.12 -20.07 10.05
C PHE A 147 -6.10 -20.35 8.90
N SER A 148 -6.51 -19.33 8.16
CA SER A 148 -7.31 -19.49 6.93
C SER A 148 -6.54 -20.22 5.84
N VAL A 149 -5.26 -19.91 5.64
CA VAL A 149 -4.42 -20.71 4.73
C VAL A 149 -4.32 -22.16 5.21
N ALA A 150 -4.05 -22.39 6.50
CA ALA A 150 -3.86 -23.73 7.05
C ALA A 150 -5.13 -24.61 6.98
N LYS A 151 -6.32 -24.01 7.14
CA LYS A 151 -7.61 -24.72 7.08
C LYS A 151 -8.28 -24.70 5.70
N MET A 152 -7.65 -24.08 4.71
CA MET A 152 -8.14 -23.97 3.34
C MET A 152 -8.63 -25.31 2.77
N PRO A 153 -7.90 -26.45 2.87
CA PRO A 153 -8.38 -27.73 2.34
C PRO A 153 -9.67 -28.23 3.02
N LYS A 154 -9.81 -28.01 4.34
CA LYS A 154 -10.99 -28.44 5.11
C LYS A 154 -12.20 -27.56 4.82
N SER A 155 -12.00 -26.24 4.73
CA SER A 155 -13.06 -25.28 4.35
C SER A 155 -13.59 -25.58 2.95
N ILE A 156 -12.71 -25.85 2.00
CA ILE A 156 -13.07 -26.22 0.63
C ILE A 156 -13.83 -27.54 0.63
N ARG A 157 -13.30 -28.59 1.29
CA ARG A 157 -13.97 -29.91 1.39
C ARG A 157 -15.38 -29.82 1.95
N SER A 158 -15.62 -28.93 2.91
CA SER A 158 -16.96 -28.73 3.48
C SER A 158 -17.98 -28.26 2.44
N LEU A 159 -17.58 -27.44 1.46
CA LEU A 159 -18.47 -27.00 0.38
C LEU A 159 -18.92 -28.13 -0.55
N PHE A 160 -18.21 -29.26 -0.54
CA PHE A 160 -18.54 -30.45 -1.34
C PHE A 160 -19.48 -31.43 -0.62
N THR A 161 -19.71 -31.29 0.69
CA THR A 161 -20.52 -32.22 1.49
C THR A 161 -22.02 -31.88 1.58
N VAL A 162 -22.53 -31.03 0.68
CA VAL A 162 -23.94 -30.58 0.69
C VAL A 162 -24.90 -31.72 0.29
N LYS A 163 -26.01 -31.88 1.05
CA LYS A 163 -27.12 -32.79 0.74
C LYS A 163 -27.73 -32.49 -0.64
N ASP A 164 -27.97 -33.53 -1.43
CA ASP A 164 -28.41 -33.42 -2.82
C ASP A 164 -29.82 -32.83 -2.98
N GLY A 165 -29.90 -31.74 -3.75
CA GLY A 165 -31.14 -31.18 -4.32
C GLY A 165 -30.97 -30.88 -5.81
N ARG A 166 -32.07 -30.63 -6.55
CA ARG A 166 -32.10 -30.50 -8.03
C ARG A 166 -31.11 -29.46 -8.62
N GLY A 167 -30.75 -28.41 -7.86
CA GLY A 167 -29.72 -27.41 -8.24
C GLY A 167 -28.26 -27.80 -7.91
N GLY A 168 -28.03 -28.94 -7.26
CA GLY A 168 -26.71 -29.40 -6.79
C GLY A 168 -25.81 -29.94 -7.90
N LYS A 169 -26.37 -30.53 -8.96
CA LYS A 169 -25.59 -31.16 -10.06
C LYS A 169 -24.85 -30.12 -10.91
N MET A 170 -25.53 -29.05 -11.32
CA MET A 170 -24.93 -27.96 -12.09
C MET A 170 -23.85 -27.22 -11.27
N ARG A 171 -24.06 -27.10 -9.96
CA ARG A 171 -23.11 -26.45 -9.04
C ARG A 171 -21.88 -27.29 -8.73
N LYS A 172 -22.04 -28.62 -8.59
CA LYS A 172 -20.93 -29.59 -8.49
C LYS A 172 -20.11 -29.61 -9.78
N GLY A 173 -20.75 -29.49 -10.95
CA GLY A 173 -20.09 -29.38 -12.25
C GLY A 173 -19.24 -28.13 -12.40
N LEU A 174 -19.77 -26.95 -12.07
CA LEU A 174 -19.03 -25.69 -12.14
C LEU A 174 -17.80 -25.68 -11.20
N LEU A 175 -17.94 -26.27 -10.02
CA LEU A 175 -16.88 -26.36 -9.02
C LEU A 175 -15.82 -27.42 -9.38
N GLY A 176 -16.22 -28.53 -10.00
CA GLY A 176 -15.31 -29.53 -10.57
C GLY A 176 -14.49 -28.98 -11.73
N ALA A 177 -15.09 -28.16 -12.60
CA ALA A 177 -14.38 -27.43 -13.65
C ALA A 177 -13.33 -26.47 -13.06
N LEU A 178 -13.66 -25.79 -11.95
CA LEU A 178 -12.72 -24.91 -11.25
C LEU A 178 -11.52 -25.67 -10.66
N CYS A 179 -11.75 -26.86 -10.10
CA CYS A 179 -10.69 -27.73 -9.56
C CYS A 179 -9.81 -28.39 -10.63
N ALA A 180 -10.25 -28.46 -11.89
CA ALA A 180 -9.44 -28.99 -12.99
C ALA A 180 -8.37 -27.99 -13.47
N VAL A 181 -8.57 -26.69 -13.23
CA VAL A 181 -7.66 -25.63 -13.71
C VAL A 181 -6.21 -25.78 -13.23
N PRO A 182 -5.90 -26.02 -11.93
CA PRO A 182 -4.52 -26.20 -11.47
C PRO A 182 -3.83 -27.41 -12.12
N VAL A 183 -4.58 -28.49 -12.33
CA VAL A 183 -4.10 -29.69 -13.00
C VAL A 183 -3.79 -29.39 -14.46
N LEU A 184 -4.68 -28.68 -15.15
CA LEU A 184 -4.45 -28.24 -16.52
C LEU A 184 -3.22 -27.31 -16.65
N CYS A 185 -2.93 -26.48 -15.66
CA CYS A 185 -1.72 -25.64 -15.67
C CYS A 185 -0.41 -26.43 -15.56
N ALA A 186 -0.43 -27.59 -14.91
CA ALA A 186 0.72 -28.49 -14.87
C ALA A 186 0.79 -29.36 -16.13
N VAL A 187 -0.36 -29.82 -16.62
CA VAL A 187 -0.46 -30.76 -17.75
C VAL A 187 -0.26 -30.08 -19.10
N ILE A 188 -0.83 -28.90 -19.34
CA ILE A 188 -0.73 -28.20 -20.64
C ILE A 188 0.72 -27.90 -21.04
N PRO A 189 1.61 -27.38 -20.17
CA PRO A 189 3.02 -27.17 -20.54
C PRO A 189 3.77 -28.48 -20.86
N LEU A 190 3.42 -29.57 -20.18
CA LEU A 190 3.97 -30.90 -20.48
C LEU A 190 3.49 -31.40 -21.86
N LEU A 191 2.21 -31.19 -22.17
CA LEU A 191 1.63 -31.56 -23.46
C LEU A 191 2.18 -30.72 -24.63
N ILE A 192 2.37 -29.40 -24.43
CA ILE A 192 3.02 -28.51 -25.40
C ILE A 192 4.43 -29.01 -25.71
N ARG A 193 5.20 -29.37 -24.68
CA ARG A 193 6.56 -29.88 -24.85
C ARG A 193 6.62 -31.26 -25.49
N SER A 194 5.56 -32.05 -25.38
CA SER A 194 5.55 -33.43 -25.87
C SER A 194 5.14 -33.57 -27.32
N ASP A 195 4.41 -32.62 -27.90
CA ASP A 195 3.82 -32.75 -29.24
C ASP A 195 3.71 -31.41 -29.99
N ALA A 196 4.31 -31.35 -31.18
CA ALA A 196 4.37 -30.14 -32.00
C ALA A 196 3.01 -29.73 -32.63
N ALA A 197 2.10 -30.69 -32.87
CA ALA A 197 0.76 -30.38 -33.36
C ALA A 197 -0.09 -29.76 -32.23
N PHE A 198 0.07 -30.25 -31.00
CA PHE A 198 -0.53 -29.66 -29.81
C PHE A 198 0.06 -28.28 -29.50
N GLU A 199 1.37 -28.09 -29.63
CA GLU A 199 2.03 -26.78 -29.53
C GLU A 199 1.45 -25.76 -30.52
N GLY A 200 1.26 -26.12 -31.78
CA GLY A 200 0.67 -25.24 -32.80
C GLY A 200 -0.77 -24.83 -32.48
N LEU A 201 -1.61 -25.79 -32.06
CA LEU A 201 -3.01 -25.55 -31.67
C LEU A 201 -3.11 -24.67 -30.42
N VAL A 202 -2.31 -24.98 -29.39
CA VAL A 202 -2.30 -24.25 -28.12
C VAL A 202 -1.64 -22.88 -28.28
N GLY A 203 -0.59 -22.77 -29.08
CA GLY A 203 0.05 -21.49 -29.43
C GLY A 203 -0.91 -20.54 -30.14
N GLY A 204 -1.74 -21.03 -31.07
CA GLY A 204 -2.81 -20.26 -31.70
C GLY A 204 -3.91 -19.83 -30.72
N LEU A 205 -4.28 -20.71 -29.77
CA LEU A 205 -5.27 -20.40 -28.73
C LEU A 205 -4.73 -19.41 -27.68
N PHE A 206 -3.51 -19.60 -27.18
CA PHE A 206 -2.87 -18.76 -26.15
C PHE A 206 -2.46 -17.38 -26.69
N ARG A 207 -2.16 -17.26 -27.98
CA ARG A 207 -1.96 -15.94 -28.60
C ARG A 207 -3.23 -15.07 -28.50
N ASN A 208 -4.41 -15.69 -28.39
CA ASN A 208 -5.69 -15.02 -28.22
C ASN A 208 -6.26 -15.08 -26.78
N LEU A 209 -5.84 -16.06 -25.95
CA LEU A 209 -6.44 -16.36 -24.63
C LEU A 209 -5.43 -16.45 -23.47
N GLY A 210 -4.13 -16.31 -23.71
CA GLY A 210 -3.09 -16.56 -22.72
C GLY A 210 -3.18 -15.64 -21.50
N GLU A 211 -3.54 -14.37 -21.74
CA GLU A 211 -3.89 -13.40 -20.70
C GLU A 211 -5.07 -13.89 -19.84
N SER A 212 -6.15 -14.36 -20.49
CA SER A 212 -7.35 -14.85 -19.82
C SER A 212 -7.11 -16.12 -19.02
N VAL A 213 -6.29 -17.03 -19.53
CA VAL A 213 -5.87 -18.25 -18.81
C VAL A 213 -5.05 -17.87 -17.58
N PHE A 214 -4.05 -17.00 -17.71
CA PHE A 214 -3.24 -16.55 -16.58
C PHE A 214 -4.08 -15.88 -15.48
N LYS A 215 -5.05 -15.03 -15.86
CA LYS A 215 -6.03 -14.45 -14.93
C LYS A 215 -6.88 -15.52 -14.22
N ALA A 216 -7.31 -16.55 -14.95
CA ALA A 216 -8.07 -17.65 -14.36
C ALA A 216 -7.23 -18.44 -13.33
N VAL A 217 -5.96 -18.71 -13.61
CA VAL A 217 -5.05 -19.42 -12.68
C VAL A 217 -4.87 -18.64 -11.38
N LEU A 218 -4.53 -17.35 -11.47
CA LEU A 218 -4.39 -16.49 -10.29
C LEU A 218 -5.70 -16.42 -9.47
N THR A 219 -6.84 -16.36 -10.15
CA THR A 219 -8.16 -16.37 -9.49
C THR A 219 -8.37 -17.66 -8.71
N VAL A 220 -8.00 -18.81 -9.27
CA VAL A 220 -8.12 -20.12 -8.63
C VAL A 220 -7.15 -20.28 -7.45
N ILE A 221 -6.03 -19.56 -7.43
CA ILE A 221 -5.10 -19.53 -6.28
C ILE A 221 -5.66 -18.65 -5.15
N ILE A 222 -6.22 -17.48 -5.47
CA ILE A 222 -6.67 -16.48 -4.47
C ILE A 222 -8.06 -16.81 -3.91
N ALA A 223 -8.99 -17.25 -4.76
CA ALA A 223 -10.39 -17.49 -4.37
C ALA A 223 -10.55 -18.44 -3.17
N PRO A 224 -9.85 -19.59 -3.10
CA PRO A 224 -10.07 -20.52 -2.00
C PRO A 224 -9.51 -20.01 -0.66
N PHE A 225 -8.52 -19.11 -0.68
CA PHE A 225 -8.08 -18.38 0.51
C PHE A 225 -9.19 -17.46 1.05
N LEU A 226 -9.81 -16.64 0.18
CA LEU A 226 -10.91 -15.76 0.55
C LEU A 226 -12.14 -16.55 1.04
N ILE A 227 -12.43 -17.67 0.39
CA ILE A 227 -13.50 -18.60 0.80
C ILE A 227 -13.23 -19.15 2.21
N SER A 228 -12.02 -19.64 2.48
CA SER A 228 -11.65 -20.16 3.79
C SER A 228 -11.73 -19.09 4.87
N PHE A 229 -11.27 -17.87 4.57
CA PHE A 229 -11.36 -16.72 5.45
C PHE A 229 -12.82 -16.41 5.84
N CYS A 230 -13.75 -16.34 4.88
CA CYS A 230 -15.18 -16.12 5.13
C CYS A 230 -15.81 -17.21 6.01
N ILE A 231 -15.50 -18.49 5.74
CA ILE A 231 -16.08 -19.63 6.47
C ILE A 231 -15.59 -19.65 7.92
N ILE A 232 -14.30 -19.36 8.17
CA ILE A 232 -13.72 -19.30 9.51
C ILE A 232 -14.27 -18.14 10.33
N LEU A 233 -14.48 -16.98 9.70
CA LEU A 233 -15.10 -15.82 10.34
C LEU A 233 -16.55 -16.12 10.74
N ARG A 234 -17.36 -16.74 9.86
CA ARG A 234 -18.76 -17.06 10.16
C ARG A 234 -18.90 -18.08 11.28
N ARG A 235 -18.15 -19.17 11.20
CA ARG A 235 -18.36 -20.34 12.07
C ARG A 235 -17.77 -20.16 13.47
N GLY A 236 -17.04 -19.06 13.68
CA GLY A 236 -16.46 -18.75 14.97
C GLY A 236 -15.50 -19.83 15.46
N ASP A 237 -15.01 -20.69 14.55
CA ASP A 237 -14.13 -21.81 14.89
C ASP A 237 -12.93 -21.16 15.56
N LYS A 238 -12.88 -21.31 16.89
CA LYS A 238 -12.00 -20.51 17.72
C LYS A 238 -10.62 -20.85 17.21
N ALA A 239 -9.91 -19.85 16.66
CA ALA A 239 -8.47 -19.98 16.56
C ALA A 239 -8.03 -20.50 17.93
N PRO A 240 -7.26 -21.60 18.00
CA PRO A 240 -7.14 -22.45 19.17
C PRO A 240 -7.20 -21.62 20.44
N ARG A 241 -8.26 -21.86 21.24
CA ARG A 241 -8.49 -21.18 22.52
C ARG A 241 -7.15 -21.12 23.24
N GLU A 242 -6.81 -19.96 23.78
CA GLU A 242 -5.49 -19.55 24.33
C GLU A 242 -4.96 -20.47 25.45
N GLU A 243 -4.80 -21.76 25.20
CA GLU A 243 -4.56 -22.77 26.24
C GLU A 243 -3.09 -23.17 26.32
N LYS A 244 -2.28 -22.72 25.36
CA LYS A 244 -0.84 -22.57 25.57
C LYS A 244 -0.45 -21.19 25.09
N ALA A 245 -0.42 -20.24 26.02
CA ALA A 245 0.34 -19.01 25.84
C ALA A 245 1.68 -19.43 25.23
N ALA A 246 1.95 -19.03 23.99
CA ALA A 246 3.31 -19.13 23.47
C ALA A 246 4.13 -18.40 24.53
N LYS A 247 5.00 -19.14 25.23
CA LYS A 247 5.82 -18.55 26.28
C LYS A 247 6.62 -17.47 25.55
N GLY A 248 6.28 -16.21 25.80
CA GLY A 248 7.03 -15.09 25.23
C GLY A 248 8.51 -15.29 25.51
N LEU A 249 9.35 -14.65 24.69
CA LEU A 249 10.79 -14.73 24.89
C LEU A 249 11.14 -14.31 26.31
N ASP A 250 12.19 -14.95 26.85
CA ASP A 250 12.61 -14.70 28.21
C ASP A 250 12.93 -13.21 28.40
N THR A 251 12.50 -12.66 29.54
CA THR A 251 12.72 -11.25 29.89
C THR A 251 14.20 -10.91 29.87
N VAL A 252 15.06 -11.84 30.29
CA VAL A 252 16.52 -11.66 30.28
C VAL A 252 17.05 -11.48 28.86
N PHE A 253 16.65 -12.33 27.92
CA PHE A 253 17.06 -12.22 26.52
C PHE A 253 16.63 -10.88 25.90
N LEU A 254 15.35 -10.53 26.07
CA LEU A 254 14.80 -9.30 25.51
C LEU A 254 15.43 -8.04 26.14
N SER A 255 15.75 -8.12 27.42
CA SER A 255 16.40 -7.03 28.16
C SER A 255 17.86 -6.87 27.79
N ALA A 256 18.60 -7.96 27.56
CA ALA A 256 19.96 -7.91 27.05
C ALA A 256 20.00 -7.31 25.65
N PHE A 257 19.14 -7.80 24.74
CA PHE A 257 19.02 -7.31 23.37
C PHE A 257 18.71 -5.80 23.32
N THR A 258 17.67 -5.37 24.04
CA THR A 258 17.29 -3.93 24.08
C THR A 258 18.32 -3.11 24.87
N GLY A 259 18.95 -3.70 25.88
CA GLY A 259 19.95 -3.04 26.72
C GLY A 259 21.19 -2.63 25.95
N VAL A 260 21.70 -3.50 25.08
CA VAL A 260 22.85 -3.19 24.20
C VAL A 260 22.50 -2.03 23.27
N LEU A 261 21.32 -2.06 22.64
CA LEU A 261 20.86 -0.96 21.78
C LEU A 261 20.75 0.35 22.54
N ASN A 262 20.13 0.33 23.72
CA ASN A 262 19.98 1.51 24.56
C ASN A 262 21.33 2.06 25.02
N LEU A 263 22.32 1.21 25.31
CA LEU A 263 23.67 1.65 25.65
C LEU A 263 24.34 2.35 24.48
N CYS A 264 24.24 1.79 23.26
CA CYS A 264 24.73 2.44 22.04
C CYS A 264 24.05 3.80 21.82
N TYR A 265 22.73 3.88 22.01
CA TYR A 265 21.97 5.11 21.89
C TYR A 265 22.32 6.14 22.97
N LEU A 266 22.64 5.69 24.19
CA LEU A 266 23.14 6.56 25.26
C LEU A 266 24.47 7.19 24.86
N VAL A 267 25.44 6.40 24.41
CA VAL A 267 26.75 6.89 23.94
C VAL A 267 26.57 7.85 22.75
N TYR A 268 25.70 7.51 21.80
CA TYR A 268 25.37 8.38 20.68
C TYR A 268 24.77 9.70 21.16
N LEU A 269 23.80 9.67 22.07
CA LEU A 269 23.16 10.88 22.59
C LEU A 269 24.20 11.78 23.28
N PHE A 270 25.10 11.22 24.08
CA PHE A 270 26.22 11.95 24.69
C PHE A 270 27.12 12.61 23.64
N SER A 271 27.50 11.88 22.57
CA SER A 271 28.30 12.43 21.47
C SER A 271 27.60 13.57 20.71
N GLN A 272 26.27 13.57 20.71
CA GLN A 272 25.43 14.49 19.94
C GLN A 272 24.89 15.67 20.76
N LEU A 273 25.14 15.74 22.07
CA LEU A 273 24.64 16.83 22.93
C LEU A 273 25.00 18.22 22.37
N ALA A 274 26.26 18.41 21.93
CA ALA A 274 26.71 19.66 21.32
C ALA A 274 25.98 19.99 19.99
N TYR A 275 25.67 18.97 19.19
CA TYR A 275 24.91 19.13 17.95
C TYR A 275 23.43 19.42 18.21
N PHE A 276 22.81 18.81 19.22
CA PHE A 276 21.43 19.08 19.59
C PHE A 276 21.23 20.52 20.05
N PHE A 277 22.11 21.06 20.90
CA PHE A 277 22.04 22.48 21.29
C PHE A 277 22.20 23.43 20.09
N SER A 278 23.05 23.09 19.12
CA SER A 278 23.21 23.89 17.89
C SER A 278 21.96 23.80 16.98
N ALA A 279 21.38 22.61 16.82
CA ALA A 279 20.20 22.38 15.99
C ALA A 279 18.94 23.08 16.54
N PHE A 280 18.71 23.02 17.87
CA PHE A 280 17.58 23.69 18.51
C PHE A 280 17.73 25.22 18.56
N SER A 281 18.97 25.73 18.53
CA SER A 281 19.23 27.18 18.47
C SER A 281 19.07 27.76 17.06
N GLY A 282 18.88 26.94 16.02
CA GLY A 282 18.81 27.39 14.62
C GLY A 282 20.12 27.97 14.09
N ILE A 283 21.22 27.83 14.84
CA ILE A 283 22.54 28.39 14.51
C ILE A 283 23.37 27.30 13.84
N LEU A 284 23.93 27.63 12.67
CA LEU A 284 24.85 26.77 11.95
C LEU A 284 26.11 26.54 12.83
N PRO A 285 26.51 25.29 13.13
CA PRO A 285 27.74 25.04 13.90
C PRO A 285 28.93 25.67 13.18
N LYS A 286 29.83 26.31 13.94
CA LYS A 286 31.07 26.93 13.42
C LYS A 286 31.93 25.87 12.74
N GLY A 287 31.75 25.65 11.43
CA GLY A 287 32.47 24.64 10.64
C GLY A 287 31.67 23.98 9.51
N ALA A 288 30.34 24.12 9.45
CA ALA A 288 29.57 23.61 8.31
C ALA A 288 29.68 24.56 7.11
N LYS A 289 30.36 24.13 6.04
CA LYS A 289 30.60 24.92 4.82
C LYS A 289 29.32 25.24 4.01
N SER A 290 28.21 24.52 4.24
CA SER A 290 26.92 24.76 3.57
C SER A 290 25.72 24.15 4.32
N TYR A 291 24.58 24.83 4.32
CA TYR A 291 23.31 24.36 4.90
C TYR A 291 22.82 23.02 4.31
N ALA A 292 23.04 22.74 3.01
CA ALA A 292 22.73 21.44 2.40
C ALA A 292 23.54 20.29 2.99
N GLN A 293 24.81 20.54 3.30
CA GLN A 293 25.69 19.49 3.82
C GLN A 293 25.27 19.14 5.24
N TYR A 294 24.91 20.14 6.05
CA TYR A 294 24.40 19.93 7.39
C TYR A 294 23.02 19.22 7.40
N ALA A 295 22.11 19.62 6.50
CA ALA A 295 20.77 19.04 6.43
C ALA A 295 20.75 17.60 5.89
N ARG A 296 21.58 17.27 4.88
CA ARG A 296 21.62 15.92 4.29
C ARG A 296 22.44 14.93 5.11
N ARG A 297 23.49 15.38 5.80
CA ARG A 297 24.38 14.48 6.54
C ARG A 297 23.66 13.91 7.77
N GLY A 298 23.57 12.58 7.82
CA GLY A 298 22.95 11.86 8.92
C GLY A 298 21.42 11.84 8.87
N PHE A 299 20.75 12.54 7.94
CA PHE A 299 19.28 12.60 7.93
C PHE A 299 18.66 11.25 7.58
N PHE A 300 19.14 10.62 6.50
CA PHE A 300 18.63 9.31 6.08
C PHE A 300 18.96 8.22 7.12
N GLU A 301 20.12 8.33 7.75
CA GLU A 301 20.56 7.46 8.83
C GLU A 301 19.65 7.62 10.06
N LEU A 302 19.28 8.85 10.44
CA LEU A 302 18.33 9.10 11.52
C LEU A 302 16.94 8.54 11.20
N CYS A 303 16.45 8.72 9.96
CA CYS A 303 15.20 8.12 9.52
C CYS A 303 15.25 6.58 9.56
N ALA A 304 16.36 5.98 9.14
CA ALA A 304 16.56 4.53 9.23
C ALA A 304 16.55 4.04 10.69
N ILE A 305 17.22 4.76 11.60
CA ILE A 305 17.21 4.45 13.04
C ILE A 305 15.78 4.52 13.60
N CYS A 306 14.98 5.51 13.20
CA CYS A 306 13.56 5.60 13.58
C CYS A 306 12.77 4.36 13.13
N GLY A 307 12.97 3.91 11.88
CA GLY A 307 12.36 2.69 11.36
C GLY A 307 12.80 1.43 12.12
N ILE A 308 14.09 1.30 12.41
CA ILE A 308 14.64 0.21 13.22
C ILE A 308 14.02 0.22 14.62
N ASN A 309 13.92 1.38 15.27
CA ASN A 309 13.32 1.50 16.60
C ASN A 309 11.84 1.10 16.59
N LEU A 310 11.10 1.41 15.53
CA LEU A 310 9.72 0.97 15.35
C LEU A 310 9.62 -0.56 15.28
N CYS A 311 10.54 -1.22 14.56
CA CYS A 311 10.63 -2.67 14.49
C CYS A 311 11.01 -3.30 15.84
N VAL A 312 12.01 -2.73 16.53
CA VAL A 312 12.42 -3.17 17.88
C VAL A 312 11.26 -3.03 18.86
N PHE A 313 10.51 -1.94 18.78
CA PHE A 313 9.32 -1.73 19.57
C PHE A 313 8.24 -2.79 19.29
N TRP A 314 7.94 -3.04 18.01
CA TRP A 314 6.96 -4.06 17.63
C TRP A 314 7.38 -5.45 18.13
N PHE A 315 8.67 -5.79 17.96
CA PHE A 315 9.27 -7.01 18.47
C PHE A 315 9.14 -7.13 19.99
N MET A 316 9.46 -6.06 20.72
CA MET A 316 9.32 -6.02 22.18
C MET A 316 7.88 -6.22 22.61
N LEU A 317 6.91 -5.57 21.95
CA LEU A 317 5.50 -5.74 22.28
C LEU A 317 5.02 -7.18 22.03
N VAL A 318 5.32 -7.75 20.87
CA VAL A 318 4.80 -9.06 20.46
C VAL A 318 5.43 -10.20 21.26
N PHE A 319 6.73 -10.12 21.53
CA PHE A 319 7.48 -11.23 22.10
C PHE A 319 7.78 -11.13 23.60
N ALA A 320 7.54 -9.98 24.25
CA ALA A 320 7.80 -9.85 25.68
C ALA A 320 6.93 -10.80 26.53
N ARG A 321 7.60 -11.65 27.32
CA ARG A 321 6.93 -12.42 28.37
C ARG A 321 6.43 -11.48 29.47
N ARG A 322 5.13 -11.55 29.72
CA ARG A 322 4.48 -10.79 30.79
C ARG A 322 4.24 -11.68 32.00
N ARG A 323 4.56 -11.18 33.19
CA ARG A 323 4.15 -11.79 34.47
C ARG A 323 2.91 -11.03 34.95
N GLU A 324 1.82 -11.73 35.26
CA GLU A 324 0.55 -11.15 35.71
C GLU A 324 -0.03 -10.07 34.77
N GLY A 325 0.23 -10.18 33.46
CA GLY A 325 -0.24 -9.22 32.46
C GLY A 325 0.56 -7.91 32.39
N LYS A 326 1.50 -7.69 33.32
CA LYS A 326 2.36 -6.51 33.39
C LYS A 326 3.71 -6.74 32.70
N MET A 327 4.25 -5.64 32.18
CA MET A 327 5.59 -5.62 31.57
C MET A 327 6.64 -5.52 32.68
N PRO A 328 7.73 -6.31 32.63
CA PRO A 328 8.82 -6.23 33.61
C PRO A 328 9.38 -4.80 33.71
N ALA A 329 9.70 -4.36 34.94
CA ALA A 329 10.16 -2.99 35.22
C ALA A 329 11.41 -2.60 34.41
N VAL A 330 12.33 -3.54 34.19
CA VAL A 330 13.54 -3.32 33.38
C VAL A 330 13.20 -3.03 31.93
N LEU A 331 12.38 -3.87 31.29
CA LEU A 331 11.93 -3.64 29.91
C LEU A 331 11.13 -2.34 29.79
N LYS A 332 10.33 -2.00 30.82
CA LYS A 332 9.58 -0.75 30.89
C LYS A 332 10.53 0.46 30.89
N GLY A 333 11.56 0.46 31.73
CA GLY A 333 12.57 1.52 31.76
C GLY A 333 13.35 1.63 30.44
N GLN A 334 13.74 0.48 29.88
CA GLN A 334 14.39 0.43 28.56
C GLN A 334 13.48 0.98 27.44
N GLY A 335 12.18 0.68 27.50
CA GLY A 335 11.18 1.21 26.56
C GLY A 335 10.96 2.71 26.71
N VAL A 336 10.96 3.25 27.94
CA VAL A 336 10.87 4.70 28.18
C VAL A 336 12.08 5.41 27.56
N PHE A 337 13.29 4.92 27.85
CA PHE A 337 14.51 5.49 27.28
C PHE A 337 14.49 5.46 25.75
N LEU A 338 14.17 4.30 25.17
CA LEU A 338 14.06 4.14 23.71
C LEU A 338 13.04 5.11 23.10
N SER A 339 11.91 5.34 23.79
CA SER A 339 10.88 6.28 23.33
C SER A 339 11.36 7.72 23.35
N ILE A 340 11.96 8.16 24.46
CA ILE A 340 12.49 9.52 24.58
C ILE A 340 13.58 9.74 23.54
N PHE A 341 14.53 8.80 23.43
CA PHE A 341 15.60 8.86 22.44
C PHE A 341 15.04 9.01 21.02
N THR A 342 14.07 8.17 20.66
CA THR A 342 13.46 8.21 19.32
C THR A 342 12.70 9.50 19.05
N LEU A 343 11.99 10.05 20.05
CA LEU A 343 11.31 11.34 19.93
C LEU A 343 12.29 12.49 19.75
N VAL A 344 13.42 12.50 20.47
CA VAL A 344 14.47 13.52 20.35
C VAL A 344 15.08 13.48 18.94
N ILE A 345 15.50 12.31 18.46
CA ILE A 345 16.08 12.20 17.11
C ILE A 345 15.05 12.55 16.02
N THR A 346 13.79 12.15 16.19
CA THR A 346 12.71 12.49 15.26
C THR A 346 12.50 14.00 15.21
N GLY A 347 12.46 14.67 16.37
CA GLY A 347 12.36 16.14 16.44
C GLY A 347 13.52 16.83 15.74
N THR A 348 14.74 16.30 15.87
CA THR A 348 15.92 16.86 15.21
C THR A 348 15.90 16.64 13.69
N ALA A 349 15.41 15.48 13.24
CA ALA A 349 15.22 15.18 11.82
C ALA A 349 14.13 16.07 11.19
N ILE A 350 13.02 16.32 11.90
CA ILE A 350 11.98 17.27 11.46
C ILE A 350 12.56 18.69 11.33
N SER A 351 13.33 19.16 12.30
CA SER A 351 13.97 20.48 12.24
C SER A 351 14.90 20.59 11.03
N LYS A 352 15.76 19.59 10.79
CA LYS A 352 16.61 19.52 9.59
C LYS A 352 15.78 19.54 8.30
N MET A 353 14.65 18.83 8.26
CA MET A 353 13.77 18.80 7.10
C MET A 353 13.13 20.16 6.81
N VAL A 354 12.68 20.88 7.83
CA VAL A 354 12.12 22.23 7.68
C VAL A 354 13.16 23.19 7.11
N MET A 355 14.39 23.15 7.62
CA MET A 355 15.50 23.94 7.07
C MET A 355 15.80 23.55 5.62
N TYR A 356 15.75 22.26 5.31
CA TYR A 356 16.03 21.75 3.97
C TYR A 356 14.98 22.23 2.95
N ILE A 357 13.69 22.13 3.31
CA ILE A 357 12.57 22.62 2.49
C ILE A 357 12.63 24.14 2.33
N GLY A 358 12.98 24.86 3.40
CA GLY A 358 13.12 26.32 3.36
C GLY A 358 14.17 26.81 2.37
N ARG A 359 15.25 26.05 2.14
CA ARG A 359 16.37 26.48 1.27
C ARG A 359 16.32 25.92 -0.15
N TYR A 360 15.87 24.67 -0.31
CA TYR A 360 15.90 23.92 -1.58
C TYR A 360 14.52 23.60 -2.15
N GLY A 361 13.45 24.07 -1.51
CA GLY A 361 12.08 23.76 -1.90
C GLY A 361 11.61 22.41 -1.40
N MET A 362 10.36 22.10 -1.69
CA MET A 362 9.72 20.83 -1.36
C MET A 362 10.07 19.78 -2.42
N THR A 363 10.22 18.53 -2.00
CA THR A 363 10.21 17.35 -2.90
C THR A 363 9.24 16.31 -2.34
N VAL A 364 8.76 15.41 -3.19
CA VAL A 364 7.88 14.28 -2.81
C VAL A 364 8.52 13.43 -1.71
N ASP A 365 9.80 13.07 -1.84
CA ASP A 365 10.54 12.32 -0.81
C ASP A 365 10.57 13.04 0.55
N ARG A 366 10.69 14.38 0.53
CA ARG A 366 10.66 15.20 1.76
C ARG A 366 9.27 15.19 2.40
N VAL A 367 8.20 15.16 1.60
CA VAL A 367 6.81 15.03 2.09
C VAL A 367 6.60 13.65 2.72
N TYR A 368 6.98 12.57 2.03
CA TYR A 368 6.87 11.21 2.56
C TYR A 368 7.70 11.00 3.83
N SER A 369 8.94 11.48 3.84
CA SER A 369 9.80 11.45 5.02
C SER A 369 9.20 12.24 6.19
N SER A 370 8.62 13.41 5.92
CA SER A 370 7.95 14.22 6.95
C SER A 370 6.72 13.52 7.53
N ALA A 371 5.90 12.92 6.66
CA ALA A 371 4.74 12.15 7.07
C ALA A 371 5.13 10.94 7.93
N PHE A 372 6.18 10.22 7.53
CA PHE A 372 6.74 9.11 8.30
C PHE A 372 7.29 9.55 9.67
N MET A 373 7.96 10.70 9.76
CA MET A 373 8.44 11.26 11.03
C MET A 373 7.29 11.64 11.96
N ILE A 374 6.22 12.26 11.44
CA ILE A 374 5.03 12.59 12.22
C ILE A 374 4.35 11.31 12.73
N PHE A 375 4.17 10.31 11.86
CA PHE A 375 3.65 9.00 12.24
C PHE A 375 4.49 8.36 13.35
N THR A 376 5.80 8.34 13.18
CA THR A 376 6.74 7.78 14.17
C THR A 376 6.65 8.52 15.50
N ALA A 377 6.60 9.85 15.49
CA ALA A 377 6.43 10.66 16.69
C ALA A 377 5.13 10.32 17.45
N VAL A 378 4.01 10.14 16.73
CA VAL A 378 2.73 9.73 17.33
C VAL A 378 2.82 8.34 17.98
N VAL A 379 3.44 7.37 17.30
CA VAL A 379 3.59 6.01 17.84
C VAL A 379 4.49 5.98 19.08
N PHE A 380 5.63 6.66 19.04
CA PHE A 380 6.54 6.71 20.18
C PHE A 380 6.02 7.55 21.34
N ALA A 381 5.22 8.59 21.08
CA ALA A 381 4.49 9.30 22.12
C ALA A 381 3.46 8.37 22.80
N ALA A 382 2.72 7.59 22.03
CA ALA A 382 1.80 6.58 22.58
C ALA A 382 2.56 5.51 23.39
N MET A 383 3.73 5.07 22.93
CA MET A 383 4.59 4.13 23.65
C MET A 383 5.07 4.71 24.99
N PHE A 384 5.58 5.95 24.98
CA PHE A 384 5.99 6.65 26.18
C PHE A 384 4.83 6.75 27.18
N LEU A 385 3.65 7.17 26.71
CA LEU A 385 2.45 7.24 27.54
C LEU A 385 2.02 5.86 28.06
N LYS A 386 2.18 4.79 27.28
CA LYS A 386 1.87 3.41 27.71
C LYS A 386 2.69 2.98 28.93
N CYS A 387 3.93 3.46 29.05
CA CYS A 387 4.76 3.18 30.21
C CYS A 387 4.14 3.79 31.48
N PHE A 388 3.50 4.95 31.42
CA PHE A 388 2.86 5.54 32.61
C PHE A 388 1.41 5.07 32.78
N PHE A 389 0.71 4.86 31.67
CA PHE A 389 -0.70 4.51 31.60
C PHE A 389 -0.87 3.18 30.85
N GLU A 390 -0.94 2.07 31.58
CA GLU A 390 -0.99 0.71 31.00
C GLU A 390 -2.15 0.50 30.00
N LYS A 391 -3.21 1.31 30.10
CA LYS A 391 -4.41 1.25 29.25
C LYS A 391 -4.22 1.87 27.86
N VAL A 392 -3.11 2.53 27.55
CA VAL A 392 -2.87 3.15 26.24
C VAL A 392 -2.72 2.05 25.16
N PRO A 393 -3.57 2.05 24.12
CA PRO A 393 -3.58 0.99 23.11
C PRO A 393 -2.66 1.32 21.94
N VAL A 394 -1.34 1.19 22.13
CA VAL A 394 -0.34 1.71 21.18
C VAL A 394 -0.47 1.08 19.81
N LEU A 395 -0.76 -0.22 19.71
CA LEU A 395 -0.92 -0.87 18.41
C LEU A 395 -2.16 -0.37 17.65
N ARG A 396 -3.22 -0.02 18.37
CA ARG A 396 -4.42 0.61 17.77
C ARG A 396 -4.11 2.01 17.29
N THR A 397 -3.36 2.79 18.09
CA THR A 397 -2.90 4.12 17.71
C THR A 397 -2.01 4.05 16.48
N ALA A 398 -1.07 3.10 16.42
CA ALA A 398 -0.21 2.89 15.26
C ALA A 398 -1.01 2.52 14.00
N LEU A 399 -1.96 1.59 14.12
CA LEU A 399 -2.77 1.17 12.98
C LEU A 399 -3.65 2.30 12.42
N VAL A 400 -4.32 3.05 13.30
CA VAL A 400 -5.17 4.19 12.89
C VAL A 400 -4.33 5.34 12.35
N SER A 401 -3.23 5.70 13.01
CA SER A 401 -2.35 6.78 12.54
C SER A 401 -1.70 6.44 11.20
N ALA A 402 -1.26 5.20 10.98
CA ALA A 402 -0.76 4.75 9.68
C ALA A 402 -1.83 4.89 8.58
N GLY A 403 -3.05 4.45 8.86
CA GLY A 403 -4.16 4.60 7.90
C GLY A 403 -4.48 6.06 7.61
N VAL A 404 -4.56 6.92 8.63
CA VAL A 404 -4.83 8.36 8.44
C VAL A 404 -3.71 9.03 7.63
N VAL A 405 -2.44 8.76 7.97
CA VAL A 405 -1.30 9.35 7.25
C VAL A 405 -1.29 8.91 5.79
N LEU A 406 -1.47 7.61 5.51
CA LEU A 406 -1.52 7.10 4.14
C LEU A 406 -2.73 7.63 3.36
N LEU A 407 -3.89 7.73 3.99
CA LEU A 407 -5.08 8.33 3.37
C LEU A 407 -4.82 9.80 3.02
N LEU A 408 -4.20 10.57 3.93
CA LEU A 408 -3.83 11.95 3.65
C LEU A 408 -2.81 12.04 2.52
N LEU A 409 -1.81 11.17 2.48
CA LEU A 409 -0.81 11.15 1.39
C LEU A 409 -1.41 10.77 0.03
N GLY A 410 -2.44 9.92 -0.01
CA GLY A 410 -3.12 9.60 -1.26
C GLY A 410 -4.12 10.67 -1.70
N CYS A 411 -4.82 11.31 -0.77
CA CYS A 411 -5.76 12.40 -1.06
C CYS A 411 -5.04 13.72 -1.40
N LEU A 412 -3.91 13.99 -0.75
CA LEU A 412 -3.03 15.11 -1.11
C LEU A 412 -2.25 14.65 -2.33
N ASN A 413 -2.61 15.12 -3.52
CA ASN A 413 -1.77 14.92 -4.71
C ASN A 413 -0.37 15.52 -4.42
N THR A 414 0.57 14.68 -3.99
CA THR A 414 1.85 15.10 -3.42
C THR A 414 2.75 15.74 -4.45
N GLY A 415 2.69 15.29 -5.71
CA GLY A 415 3.34 15.93 -6.84
C GLY A 415 2.81 17.36 -7.04
N ALA A 416 1.49 17.52 -7.12
CA ALA A 416 0.89 18.85 -7.33
C ALA A 416 1.12 19.78 -6.13
N LEU A 417 1.06 19.26 -4.91
CA LEU A 417 1.37 20.00 -3.68
C LEU A 417 2.81 20.53 -3.71
N THR A 418 3.75 19.67 -4.10
CA THR A 418 5.18 19.99 -4.17
C THR A 418 5.44 21.06 -5.23
N ALA A 419 4.90 20.89 -6.44
CA ALA A 419 5.03 21.86 -7.51
C ALA A 419 4.42 23.22 -7.13
N ARG A 420 3.21 23.22 -6.56
CA ARG A 420 2.54 24.44 -6.06
C ARG A 420 3.38 25.18 -5.02
N TYR A 421 3.91 24.45 -4.04
CA TYR A 421 4.74 25.05 -3.00
C TYR A 421 5.99 25.69 -3.60
N ASN A 422 6.68 25.00 -4.51
CA ASN A 422 7.91 25.49 -5.12
C ASN A 422 7.68 26.74 -5.98
N VAL A 423 6.65 26.75 -6.83
CA VAL A 423 6.28 27.94 -7.63
C VAL A 423 5.91 29.12 -6.74
N SER A 424 5.07 28.90 -5.72
CA SER A 424 4.68 29.95 -4.79
C SER A 424 5.86 30.49 -3.98
N ALA A 425 6.76 29.61 -3.54
CA ALA A 425 7.93 29.99 -2.77
C ALA A 425 8.99 30.70 -3.64
N TYR A 426 9.09 30.38 -4.93
CA TYR A 426 9.88 31.14 -5.89
C TYR A 426 9.29 32.55 -6.12
N ARG A 427 7.99 32.65 -6.41
CA ARG A 427 7.32 33.95 -6.64
C ARG A 427 7.33 34.89 -5.45
N SER A 428 7.30 34.34 -4.24
CA SER A 428 7.43 35.11 -3.00
C SER A 428 8.87 35.48 -2.63
N GLY A 429 9.86 35.10 -3.45
CA GLY A 429 11.29 35.38 -3.22
C GLY A 429 11.93 34.53 -2.12
N LYS A 430 11.22 33.53 -1.57
CA LYS A 430 11.78 32.60 -0.58
C LYS A 430 12.81 31.65 -1.21
N LEU A 431 12.53 31.18 -2.43
CA LEU A 431 13.51 30.47 -3.26
C LEU A 431 14.14 31.43 -4.27
N LYS A 432 15.47 31.36 -4.40
CA LYS A 432 16.23 32.16 -5.38
C LYS A 432 16.10 31.61 -6.81
N SER A 433 15.96 30.30 -6.94
CA SER A 433 15.85 29.59 -8.20
C SER A 433 14.88 28.44 -8.04
N ILE A 434 14.26 28.04 -9.13
CA ILE A 434 13.32 26.93 -9.20
C ILE A 434 13.93 25.84 -10.09
N ASP A 435 13.85 24.59 -9.66
CA ASP A 435 14.37 23.46 -10.42
C ASP A 435 13.30 22.97 -11.40
N MET A 436 13.41 23.39 -12.66
CA MET A 436 12.45 23.07 -13.71
C MET A 436 12.45 21.58 -14.04
N GLN A 437 13.62 20.94 -14.01
CA GLN A 437 13.76 19.52 -14.28
C GLN A 437 13.08 18.69 -13.20
N TYR A 438 13.19 19.12 -11.94
CA TYR A 438 12.47 18.49 -10.85
C TYR A 438 10.95 18.62 -11.02
N ILE A 439 10.44 19.80 -11.38
CA ILE A 439 9.00 19.97 -11.64
C ILE A 439 8.55 19.08 -12.81
N SER A 440 9.36 18.96 -13.86
CA SER A 440 9.12 18.02 -14.96
C SER A 440 9.08 16.57 -14.51
N SER A 441 9.92 16.15 -13.55
CA SER A 441 9.91 14.79 -13.01
C SER A 441 8.69 14.44 -12.15
N LEU A 442 7.80 15.41 -11.88
CA LEU A 442 6.52 15.18 -11.19
C LEU A 442 5.40 14.76 -12.16
N ASP A 443 5.78 14.45 -13.40
CA ASP A 443 4.92 13.98 -14.47
C ASP A 443 3.70 14.91 -14.69
N GLU A 444 2.51 14.32 -14.74
CA GLU A 444 1.24 14.99 -15.01
C GLU A 444 0.91 16.10 -13.99
N ASN A 445 1.48 15.99 -12.78
CA ASN A 445 1.24 16.93 -11.70
C ASN A 445 2.11 18.18 -11.78
N GLY A 446 3.24 18.11 -12.49
CA GLY A 446 4.19 19.21 -12.64
C GLY A 446 3.87 20.15 -13.81
N ILE A 447 3.30 19.61 -14.89
CA ILE A 447 3.08 20.35 -16.15
C ILE A 447 2.19 21.59 -16.00
N PRO A 448 1.08 21.60 -15.23
CA PRO A 448 0.29 22.82 -15.01
C PRO A 448 1.13 23.99 -14.48
N TYR A 449 2.10 23.68 -13.63
CA TYR A 449 3.00 24.66 -13.02
C TYR A 449 4.14 25.06 -13.97
N LEU A 450 4.59 24.18 -14.86
CA LEU A 450 5.51 24.54 -15.95
C LEU A 450 4.86 25.48 -16.95
N ILE A 451 3.58 25.25 -17.31
CA ILE A 451 2.80 26.16 -18.15
C ILE A 451 2.68 27.54 -17.48
N GLU A 452 2.38 27.58 -16.18
CA GLU A 452 2.33 28.83 -15.42
C GLU A 452 3.68 29.57 -15.38
N LEU A 453 4.80 28.84 -15.34
CA LEU A 453 6.15 29.40 -15.38
C LEU A 453 6.60 29.81 -16.79
N ALA A 454 6.04 29.21 -17.84
CA ALA A 454 6.33 29.55 -19.23
C ALA A 454 5.91 30.98 -19.61
N ASP A 455 5.00 31.57 -18.82
CA ASP A 455 4.54 32.96 -18.93
C ASP A 455 4.99 33.82 -17.74
N ASP A 456 6.07 33.41 -17.04
CA ASP A 456 6.61 34.17 -15.91
C ASP A 456 7.25 35.50 -16.35
N LYS A 457 7.27 36.49 -15.45
CA LYS A 457 7.83 37.82 -15.73
C LYS A 457 9.34 37.78 -15.97
N ASN A 458 10.04 36.82 -15.38
CA ASN A 458 11.46 36.64 -15.60
C ASN A 458 11.70 35.88 -16.91
N ALA A 459 12.23 36.57 -17.92
CA ALA A 459 12.48 36.03 -19.25
C ALA A 459 13.38 34.77 -19.23
N GLY A 460 14.36 34.68 -18.32
CA GLY A 460 15.21 33.50 -18.20
C GLY A 460 14.44 32.28 -17.70
N THR A 461 13.63 32.46 -16.66
CA THR A 461 12.76 31.42 -16.07
C THR A 461 11.69 30.96 -17.06
N ALA A 462 11.06 31.91 -17.77
CA ALA A 462 10.06 31.61 -18.79
C ALA A 462 10.67 30.83 -19.96
N LYS A 463 11.86 31.21 -20.41
CA LYS A 463 12.60 30.50 -21.46
C LYS A 463 12.93 29.07 -21.06
N GLU A 464 13.48 28.87 -19.86
CA GLU A 464 13.82 27.54 -19.34
C GLU A 464 12.57 26.65 -19.19
N ALA A 465 11.49 27.19 -18.62
CA ALA A 465 10.22 26.47 -18.50
C ALA A 465 9.65 26.04 -19.86
N ARG A 466 9.73 26.91 -20.88
CA ARG A 466 9.32 26.58 -22.27
C ARG A 466 10.18 25.46 -22.87
N TYR A 467 11.48 25.45 -22.60
CA TYR A 467 12.36 24.36 -23.07
C TYR A 467 12.01 23.03 -22.44
N VAL A 468 11.87 22.99 -21.12
CA VAL A 468 11.49 21.75 -20.42
C VAL A 468 10.10 21.29 -20.88
N LEU A 469 9.15 22.21 -21.01
CA LEU A 469 7.80 21.89 -21.47
C LEU A 469 7.80 21.31 -22.90
N ALA A 470 8.68 21.78 -23.80
CA ALA A 470 8.82 21.24 -25.14
C ALA A 470 9.37 19.80 -25.19
N ASP A 471 10.16 19.38 -24.19
CA ASP A 471 10.65 18.00 -24.09
C ASP A 471 9.59 17.07 -23.47
N VAL A 472 8.83 17.58 -22.52
CA VAL A 472 7.90 16.78 -21.71
C VAL A 472 6.56 16.60 -22.40
N LEU A 473 6.00 17.64 -23.02
CA LEU A 473 4.70 17.57 -23.68
C LEU A 473 4.63 16.41 -24.68
N PRO A 474 5.57 16.20 -25.62
CA PRO A 474 5.51 15.11 -26.60
C PRO A 474 5.42 13.71 -25.98
N ILE A 475 5.98 13.50 -24.78
CA ILE A 475 5.93 12.21 -24.06
C ILE A 475 4.48 11.87 -23.67
N TYR A 476 3.72 12.85 -23.19
CA TYR A 476 2.30 12.67 -22.86
C TYR A 476 1.39 12.87 -24.08
N TYR A 477 1.88 13.58 -25.10
CA TYR A 477 1.15 14.02 -26.27
C TYR A 477 1.50 13.28 -27.57
N THR A 478 2.06 12.07 -27.51
CA THR A 478 2.46 11.32 -28.71
C THR A 478 1.51 11.53 -29.91
N GLY A 479 2.07 12.21 -30.89
CA GLY A 479 1.51 12.57 -32.16
C GLY A 479 2.70 13.03 -32.96
N ASP A 480 3.09 12.26 -33.98
CA ASP A 480 4.15 12.66 -34.90
C ASP A 480 3.74 13.99 -35.54
N TYR A 481 4.45 15.05 -35.19
CA TYR A 481 4.38 16.31 -35.89
C TYR A 481 5.42 16.25 -37.00
N ASP A 482 4.98 15.98 -38.24
CA ASP A 482 5.83 16.27 -39.39
C ASP A 482 6.17 17.76 -39.37
N GLY A 483 7.41 18.10 -39.75
CA GLY A 483 8.05 19.42 -39.63
C GLY A 483 7.38 20.61 -40.35
N ASN A 484 6.10 20.48 -40.72
CA ASN A 484 5.22 21.51 -41.27
C ASN A 484 3.91 21.69 -40.44
N GLY A 485 3.82 21.16 -39.22
CA GLY A 485 2.68 21.36 -38.32
C GLY A 485 1.39 20.58 -38.69
N LYS A 486 1.49 19.54 -39.52
CA LYS A 486 0.39 18.60 -39.80
C LYS A 486 0.72 17.21 -39.25
N LEU A 487 -0.23 16.61 -38.54
CA LEU A 487 -0.14 15.24 -37.99
C LEU A 487 0.02 14.22 -39.13
N SER A 488 1.12 13.47 -39.11
CA SER A 488 1.40 12.38 -40.05
C SER A 488 1.42 11.07 -39.28
N ALA A 489 0.60 10.10 -39.72
CA ALA A 489 0.44 8.82 -39.06
C ALA A 489 1.22 7.76 -39.83
N ASN A 490 2.25 7.16 -39.21
CA ASN A 490 2.76 5.83 -39.62
C ASN A 490 3.54 5.15 -38.49
N GLY A 491 3.15 3.91 -38.12
CA GLY A 491 4.11 2.92 -37.60
C GLY A 491 3.91 2.30 -36.20
N MET A 492 2.77 1.63 -35.97
CA MET A 492 2.62 0.38 -35.18
C MET A 492 2.95 0.32 -33.65
N SER A 493 1.92 0.53 -32.81
CA SER A 493 1.27 -0.55 -32.02
C SER A 493 0.08 -0.05 -31.20
N TYR A 494 -1.00 -0.84 -31.24
CA TYR A 494 -2.36 -0.64 -30.73
C TYR A 494 -2.60 0.35 -29.58
N CYS A 495 -3.30 1.45 -29.88
CA CYS A 495 -4.61 1.84 -29.29
C CYS A 495 -5.12 3.17 -29.89
N TYR A 496 -6.08 3.05 -30.84
CA TYR A 496 -7.05 4.04 -31.33
C TYR A 496 -6.59 5.51 -31.57
N PHE A 497 -6.58 5.93 -32.86
CA PHE A 497 -6.24 7.28 -33.37
C PHE A 497 -7.45 8.18 -33.76
N ARG A 498 -7.53 9.39 -33.21
CA ARG A 498 -8.27 10.58 -33.73
C ARG A 498 -7.75 11.79 -32.93
N PRO A 499 -7.32 12.91 -33.56
CA PRO A 499 -6.44 13.88 -32.91
C PRO A 499 -7.12 14.72 -31.81
N ASP A 500 -8.45 14.88 -31.85
CA ASP A 500 -9.12 15.96 -31.09
C ASP A 500 -9.94 15.47 -29.88
N GLY A 501 -9.61 14.29 -29.31
CA GLY A 501 -10.35 13.80 -28.13
C GLY A 501 -9.99 12.43 -27.57
N LYS A 502 -9.11 11.66 -28.24
CA LYS A 502 -8.77 10.31 -27.77
C LYS A 502 -7.87 10.27 -26.54
N LYS A 503 -7.01 11.27 -26.31
CA LYS A 503 -6.17 11.33 -25.09
C LYS A 503 -7.00 11.64 -23.85
N VAL A 504 -7.87 12.64 -23.96
CA VAL A 504 -8.90 12.96 -22.96
C VAL A 504 -9.78 11.73 -22.69
N PHE A 505 -10.21 11.05 -23.76
CA PHE A 505 -10.95 9.80 -23.65
C PHE A 505 -10.14 8.67 -23.01
N ASN A 506 -8.83 8.52 -23.29
CA ASN A 506 -7.98 7.51 -22.68
C ASN A 506 -7.72 7.80 -21.20
N ALA A 507 -7.47 9.07 -20.82
CA ALA A 507 -7.41 9.47 -19.41
C ALA A 507 -8.74 9.22 -18.68
N PHE A 508 -9.87 9.44 -19.36
CA PHE A 508 -11.19 9.12 -18.83
C PHE A 508 -11.42 7.60 -18.77
N TYR A 509 -10.94 6.86 -19.76
CA TYR A 509 -10.97 5.41 -19.81
C TYR A 509 -10.10 4.79 -18.72
N GLU A 510 -8.97 5.41 -18.37
CA GLU A 510 -8.15 5.05 -17.21
C GLU A 510 -8.66 5.70 -15.90
N MET A 511 -9.72 6.53 -16.00
CA MET A 511 -10.26 7.41 -14.95
C MET A 511 -9.21 8.17 -14.13
N ASN A 512 -8.09 8.55 -14.76
CA ASN A 512 -7.03 9.32 -14.14
C ASN A 512 -7.35 10.83 -14.23
N ILE A 513 -7.93 11.35 -13.14
CA ILE A 513 -8.35 12.76 -13.03
C ILE A 513 -7.17 13.75 -13.25
N PRO A 514 -5.99 13.55 -12.63
CA PRO A 514 -4.78 14.33 -12.97
C PRO A 514 -4.48 14.37 -14.47
N ARG A 515 -4.44 13.22 -15.14
CA ARG A 515 -4.15 13.09 -16.58
C ARG A 515 -5.16 13.82 -17.46
N TYR A 516 -6.43 13.74 -17.10
CA TYR A 516 -7.49 14.47 -17.81
C TYR A 516 -7.29 16.00 -17.73
N ARG A 517 -6.98 16.52 -16.53
CA ARG A 517 -6.72 17.96 -16.35
C ARG A 517 -5.48 18.41 -17.10
N LEU A 518 -4.42 17.59 -17.08
CA LEU A 518 -3.23 17.81 -17.88
C LEU A 518 -3.59 17.99 -19.35
N TYR A 519 -4.32 17.03 -19.94
CA TYR A 519 -4.62 17.06 -21.36
C TYR A 519 -5.39 18.31 -21.77
N ARG A 520 -6.35 18.72 -20.95
CA ARG A 520 -7.09 19.95 -21.21
C ARG A 520 -6.21 21.20 -21.14
N LEU A 521 -5.35 21.30 -20.11
CA LEU A 521 -4.50 22.48 -19.90
C LEU A 521 -3.45 22.64 -21.00
N ALA A 522 -2.85 21.54 -21.44
CA ALA A 522 -1.84 21.61 -22.49
C ALA A 522 -2.45 21.81 -23.90
N ASP A 523 -3.69 21.36 -24.16
CA ASP A 523 -4.44 21.76 -25.36
C ASP A 523 -4.67 23.28 -25.38
N GLU A 524 -5.20 23.84 -24.28
CA GLU A 524 -5.43 25.28 -24.14
C GLU A 524 -4.12 26.10 -24.27
N PHE A 525 -2.98 25.56 -23.82
CA PHE A 525 -1.67 26.22 -23.95
C PHE A 525 -1.14 26.21 -25.39
N LEU A 526 -1.23 25.07 -26.09
CA LEU A 526 -0.76 24.92 -27.47
C LEU A 526 -1.62 25.72 -28.45
N GLU A 527 -2.94 25.80 -28.23
CA GLU A 527 -3.85 26.66 -29.02
C GLU A 527 -3.47 28.15 -28.91
N LYS A 528 -3.06 28.61 -27.72
CA LYS A 528 -2.61 29.99 -27.50
C LYS A 528 -1.23 30.28 -28.10
N ASN A 529 -0.41 29.26 -28.33
CA ASN A 529 0.98 29.40 -28.76
C ASN A 529 1.26 28.59 -30.05
N PRO A 530 0.67 28.99 -31.20
CA PRO A 530 0.93 28.32 -32.47
C PRO A 530 2.43 28.41 -32.83
N GLY A 531 3.08 27.28 -33.13
CA GLY A 531 4.52 27.22 -33.41
C GLY A 531 5.43 27.13 -32.17
N PHE A 532 4.88 26.80 -31.00
CA PHE A 532 5.62 26.60 -29.74
C PHE A 532 6.88 25.73 -29.89
N TYR A 533 6.76 24.57 -30.53
CA TYR A 533 7.87 23.62 -30.69
C TYR A 533 8.99 24.17 -31.59
N GLU A 534 8.66 24.85 -32.69
CA GLU A 534 9.65 25.49 -33.58
C GLU A 534 10.38 26.64 -32.87
N THR A 535 9.66 27.40 -32.06
CA THR A 535 10.23 28.51 -31.29
C THR A 535 11.20 27.99 -30.22
N ALA A 536 10.82 26.90 -29.54
CA ALA A 536 11.67 26.26 -28.54
C ALA A 536 12.94 25.66 -29.16
N SER A 537 12.83 24.97 -30.31
CA SER A 537 13.97 24.34 -30.98
C SER A 537 14.96 25.36 -31.54
N ARG A 538 14.48 26.42 -32.20
CA ARG A 538 15.33 27.54 -32.67
C ARG A 538 16.06 28.22 -31.53
N GLY A 539 15.38 28.44 -30.40
CA GLY A 539 16.00 29.05 -29.23
C GLY A 539 17.15 28.21 -28.66
N ARG A 540 16.97 26.89 -28.53
CA ARG A 540 18.05 26.01 -28.05
C ARG A 540 19.24 25.98 -29.00
N ALA A 541 19.00 25.94 -30.31
CA ALA A 541 20.07 25.97 -31.30
C ALA A 541 20.91 27.26 -31.17
N GLN A 542 20.25 28.40 -30.94
CA GLN A 542 20.92 29.67 -30.72
C GLN A 542 21.75 29.67 -29.44
N ASP A 543 21.22 29.15 -28.32
CA ASP A 543 21.97 29.06 -27.05
C ASP A 543 23.17 28.10 -27.14
N ALA A 544 23.05 27.02 -27.91
CA ALA A 544 24.17 26.11 -28.18
C ALA A 544 25.28 26.79 -28.99
N VAL A 545 24.92 27.64 -29.97
CA VAL A 545 25.89 28.44 -30.73
C VAL A 545 26.54 29.50 -29.85
N ASP A 546 25.77 30.20 -29.02
CA ASP A 546 26.27 31.28 -28.16
C ASP A 546 27.12 30.76 -27.00
N SER A 547 26.85 29.54 -26.50
CA SER A 547 27.71 28.89 -25.49
C SER A 547 29.05 28.44 -26.07
N VAL A 548 29.09 27.98 -27.32
CA VAL A 548 30.36 27.66 -28.01
C VAL A 548 31.17 28.93 -28.27
N LYS A 549 30.52 30.05 -28.63
CA LYS A 549 31.21 31.34 -28.84
C LYS A 549 31.78 31.99 -27.58
N ASN A 550 31.30 31.61 -26.39
CA ASN A 550 31.77 32.14 -25.11
C ASN A 550 32.87 31.27 -24.45
N ILE A 551 33.36 30.24 -25.16
CA ILE A 551 34.46 29.35 -24.72
C ILE A 551 35.81 29.79 -25.33
N ASP A 552 35.80 30.71 -26.30
CA ASP A 552 36.96 31.46 -26.79
C ASP A 552 37.05 32.83 -26.09
#